data_AF-A0A2P9CUC9-F1
#
_entry.id   AF-A0A2P9CUC9-F1
#
_cell.length_a   1.000
_cell.length_b   1.000
_cell.length_c   1.000
_cell.angle_alpha   90.00
_cell.angle_beta   90.00
_cell.angle_gamma   90.00
#
_symmetry.space_group_name_H-M   'P 1'
#
loop_
_entity.id
_entity.type
_entity.pdbx_description
1 polymer ?
#
loop_
_entity_poly.entity_id
_entity_poly.type
_entity_poly.pdbx_seq_one_letter_code
_entity_poly.pdbx_strand_id
1 'polypeptide(L)'
;MNKNVEEFFDELISEFNKNEKNGVGNEGFNIREKVGNKWTNEDILNNTNKSDFSKYTEYSLSSLYITDERIHIDEDNKFQDFINVITKASDVNNKYKWIDSYYKYDSKEELDILAPKAQKKEYIFREYLEPFHLKELCLLRKYEQGAILKSSEKSKVDVNIVSEYIVHNTYKQIMKSFGYYLSHKIYIQAHIFHNKYGNSDHIIVLILRHFKDENFKQPLFHDRALVQIKSYSNDNKYSELTQKNLLHYAEIFKPFVSLRKVNYNFVEEIKDKIMFGI
;
A
#
# COMPACT_ATOMS: atom_id res chain seq x y z
N MET A 1 -34.83 -1.88 4.72
CA MET A 1 -33.99 -0.85 5.38
C MET A 1 -32.56 -1.11 4.95
N ASN A 2 -32.11 -0.46 3.87
CA ASN A 2 -30.75 -0.61 3.35
C ASN A 2 -29.85 0.42 4.06
N LYS A 3 -29.20 0.01 5.15
CA LYS A 3 -27.97 0.71 5.56
C LYS A 3 -26.94 0.42 4.48
N ASN A 4 -26.35 1.46 3.92
CA ASN A 4 -25.33 1.31 2.90
C ASN A 4 -24.19 0.48 3.53
N VAL A 5 -23.62 -0.50 2.84
CA VAL A 5 -22.57 -1.37 3.42
C VAL A 5 -21.42 -0.54 4.00
N GLU A 6 -21.14 0.62 3.39
CA GLU A 6 -20.18 1.61 3.90
C GLU A 6 -20.63 2.26 5.21
N GLU A 7 -21.91 2.62 5.34
CA GLU A 7 -22.48 3.09 6.62
C GLU A 7 -22.44 2.00 7.68
N PHE A 8 -22.62 0.73 7.33
CA PHE A 8 -22.45 -0.37 8.29
C PHE A 8 -20.99 -0.52 8.73
N PHE A 9 -20.01 -0.45 7.83
CA PHE A 9 -18.60 -0.47 8.21
C PHE A 9 -18.22 0.75 9.07
N ASP A 10 -18.67 1.94 8.67
CA ASP A 10 -18.45 3.17 9.43
C ASP A 10 -19.15 3.12 10.80
N GLU A 11 -20.36 2.55 10.87
CA GLU A 11 -21.12 2.38 12.10
C GLU A 11 -20.48 1.34 13.03
N LEU A 12 -20.03 0.20 12.49
CA LEU A 12 -19.35 -0.86 13.26
C LEU A 12 -18.02 -0.33 13.82
N ILE A 13 -17.27 0.45 13.03
CA ILE A 13 -16.07 1.17 13.50
C ILE A 13 -16.45 2.22 14.56
N SER A 14 -17.57 2.94 14.40
CA SER A 14 -18.01 3.95 15.36
C SER A 14 -18.52 3.38 16.69
N GLU A 15 -19.15 2.20 16.67
CA GLU A 15 -19.69 1.53 17.86
C GLU A 15 -18.57 0.98 18.73
N PHE A 16 -17.51 0.43 18.12
CA PHE A 16 -16.29 0.06 18.84
C PHE A 16 -15.66 1.27 19.56
N ASN A 17 -15.68 2.46 18.93
CA ASN A 17 -15.16 3.69 19.53
C ASN A 17 -16.08 4.34 20.60
N LYS A 18 -17.37 4.00 20.65
CA LYS A 18 -18.33 4.58 21.63
C LYS A 18 -18.26 3.91 23.00
N ASN A 19 -17.83 2.65 23.05
CA ASN A 19 -17.78 1.89 24.30
C ASN A 19 -16.65 2.31 25.26
N GLU A 20 -15.76 3.23 24.85
CA GLU A 20 -14.63 3.70 25.67
C GLU A 20 -14.84 5.06 26.34
N LYS A 21 -15.95 5.78 26.09
CA LYS A 21 -16.16 7.13 26.65
C LYS A 21 -16.53 7.18 28.14
N ASN A 22 -16.60 6.04 28.82
CA ASN A 22 -16.87 5.96 30.26
C ASN A 22 -15.65 5.42 31.02
N GLY A 23 -14.56 6.18 31.03
CA GLY A 23 -13.36 5.90 31.83
C GLY A 23 -12.61 7.18 32.17
N VAL A 24 -12.79 7.66 33.39
CA VAL A 24 -12.20 8.88 33.96
C VAL A 24 -10.76 8.62 34.42
N GLY A 25 -9.84 9.58 34.21
CA GLY A 25 -8.75 9.85 35.17
C GLY A 25 -7.32 9.97 34.60
N ASN A 26 -6.71 11.13 34.87
CA ASN A 26 -5.29 11.47 34.68
C ASN A 26 -4.30 10.41 35.20
N GLU A 27 -3.13 10.29 34.57
CA GLU A 27 -1.81 10.67 35.14
C GLU A 27 -0.66 10.34 34.17
N GLY A 28 0.35 11.22 34.13
CA GLY A 28 1.47 11.15 33.19
C GLY A 28 2.41 9.97 33.42
N PHE A 29 3.12 9.54 32.38
CA PHE A 29 4.12 8.47 32.51
C PHE A 29 5.48 8.84 31.92
N ASN A 30 6.45 8.90 32.84
CA ASN A 30 7.88 8.90 32.61
C ASN A 30 8.32 7.61 31.89
N ILE A 31 9.10 7.77 30.82
CA ILE A 31 9.79 6.65 30.16
C ILE A 31 10.97 6.26 31.06
N ARG A 32 10.84 5.14 31.76
CA ARG A 32 11.99 4.39 32.31
C ARG A 32 11.96 2.95 31.81
N GLU A 33 13.14 2.54 31.37
CA GLU A 33 13.52 1.25 30.82
C GLU A 33 12.91 0.06 31.58
N LYS A 34 12.26 -0.84 30.84
CA LYS A 34 12.23 -2.26 31.18
C LYS A 34 12.43 -3.11 29.93
N VAL A 35 13.64 -3.64 29.86
CA VAL A 35 14.10 -4.70 28.97
C VAL A 35 13.29 -5.98 29.25
N GLY A 36 12.81 -6.59 28.16
CA GLY A 36 12.35 -7.98 28.14
C GLY A 36 10.92 -8.22 28.61
N ASN A 37 9.95 -8.02 27.72
CA ASN A 37 8.66 -8.70 27.80
C ASN A 37 8.15 -9.00 26.39
N LYS A 38 7.70 -10.24 26.19
CA LYS A 38 6.91 -10.65 25.02
C LYS A 38 5.75 -9.67 24.88
N TRP A 39 5.64 -9.02 23.73
CA TRP A 39 4.42 -8.27 23.37
C TRP A 39 3.26 -9.26 23.40
N THR A 40 2.42 -9.15 24.43
CA THR A 40 1.17 -9.88 24.50
C THR A 40 0.11 -9.10 23.75
N ASN A 41 -0.93 -9.77 23.26
CA ASN A 41 -2.06 -9.16 22.52
C ASN A 41 -2.69 -7.94 23.25
N GLU A 42 -2.49 -7.81 24.55
CA GLU A 42 -2.93 -6.66 25.36
C GLU A 42 -2.14 -5.36 25.06
N ASP A 43 -0.88 -5.43 24.62
CA ASP A 43 -0.07 -4.24 24.28
C ASP A 43 -0.48 -3.64 22.92
N ILE A 44 -1.06 -4.46 22.04
CA ILE A 44 -1.66 -4.02 20.77
C ILE A 44 -3.01 -3.35 21.05
N LEU A 45 -3.80 -3.90 21.98
CA LEU A 45 -5.09 -3.33 22.40
C LEU A 45 -4.94 -2.02 23.20
N ASN A 46 -3.84 -1.79 23.89
CA ASN A 46 -3.65 -0.54 24.67
C ASN A 46 -3.06 0.62 23.83
N ASN A 47 -2.61 0.36 22.60
CA ASN A 47 -2.10 1.39 21.66
C ASN A 47 -3.16 1.88 20.64
N THR A 48 -4.39 1.39 20.73
CA THR A 48 -5.56 1.73 19.87
C THR A 48 -6.13 3.14 20.10
N ASN A 49 -5.47 3.98 20.90
CA ASN A 49 -5.80 5.42 20.99
C ASN A 49 -5.54 6.20 19.68
N LYS A 50 -4.99 5.55 18.64
CA LYS A 50 -4.94 6.05 17.26
C LYS A 50 -5.97 5.30 16.45
N SER A 51 -6.80 6.01 15.70
CA SER A 51 -7.79 5.38 14.81
C SER A 51 -7.12 4.33 13.92
N ASP A 52 -7.62 3.09 13.96
CA ASP A 52 -7.18 1.99 13.07
C ASP A 52 -7.43 2.29 11.59
N PHE A 53 -8.10 3.41 11.30
CA PHE A 53 -8.35 3.97 9.99
C PHE A 53 -7.40 5.12 9.68
N SER A 54 -6.85 5.11 8.46
CA SER A 54 -6.08 6.20 7.89
C SER A 54 -6.56 6.50 6.47
N LYS A 55 -6.82 7.77 6.18
CA LYS A 55 -7.10 8.27 4.82
C LYS A 55 -6.07 9.31 4.43
N TYR A 56 -5.35 9.06 3.35
CA TYR A 56 -4.24 9.89 2.92
C TYR A 56 -4.13 9.96 1.40
N THR A 57 -3.43 10.99 0.91
CA THR A 57 -3.08 11.13 -0.50
C THR A 57 -1.69 10.55 -0.72
N GLU A 58 -1.60 9.50 -1.54
CA GLU A 58 -0.37 8.90 -2.03
C GLU A 58 0.03 9.58 -3.35
N TYR A 59 1.25 10.11 -3.38
CA TYR A 59 1.90 10.61 -4.59
C TYR A 59 2.99 9.63 -4.99
N SER A 60 3.07 9.24 -6.26
CA SER A 60 4.10 8.30 -6.69
C SER A 60 4.59 8.47 -8.13
N LEU A 61 5.80 7.99 -8.37
CA LEU A 61 6.36 7.75 -9.69
C LEU A 61 6.92 6.34 -9.73
N SER A 62 6.74 5.64 -10.83
CA SER A 62 7.10 4.23 -10.96
C SER A 62 7.89 3.98 -12.23
N SER A 63 8.69 2.91 -12.22
CA SER A 63 9.32 2.37 -13.41
C SER A 63 9.66 0.90 -13.22
N LEU A 64 9.78 0.18 -14.32
CA LEU A 64 10.37 -1.15 -14.30
C LEU A 64 11.86 -1.02 -14.57
N TYR A 65 12.67 -1.44 -13.60
CA TYR A 65 14.05 -1.78 -13.88
C TYR A 65 14.07 -3.11 -14.62
N ILE A 66 14.79 -3.16 -15.73
CA ILE A 66 14.96 -4.35 -16.55
C ILE A 66 16.45 -4.51 -16.77
N THR A 67 16.99 -5.66 -16.40
CA THR A 67 18.41 -5.96 -16.58
C THR A 67 18.77 -5.98 -18.06
N ASP A 68 20.01 -5.62 -18.37
CA ASP A 68 20.55 -5.89 -19.70
C ASP A 68 20.61 -7.40 -19.94
N GLU A 69 20.40 -7.84 -21.18
CA GLU A 69 20.53 -9.25 -21.60
C GLU A 69 19.62 -10.27 -20.87
N ARG A 70 18.64 -9.80 -20.09
CA ARG A 70 17.72 -10.63 -19.29
C ARG A 70 18.43 -11.57 -18.31
N ILE A 71 19.57 -11.17 -17.76
CA ILE A 71 20.19 -11.91 -16.66
C ILE A 71 19.31 -11.89 -15.41
N HIS A 72 19.62 -12.73 -14.43
CA HIS A 72 18.90 -12.66 -13.16
C HIS A 72 19.22 -11.34 -12.45
N ILE A 73 18.21 -10.66 -11.91
CA ILE A 73 18.39 -9.32 -11.34
C ILE A 73 19.39 -9.26 -10.18
N ASP A 74 19.51 -10.35 -9.43
CA ASP A 74 20.49 -10.44 -8.33
C ASP A 74 21.94 -10.57 -8.83
N GLU A 75 22.14 -10.90 -10.10
CA GLU A 75 23.45 -11.03 -10.76
C GLU A 75 23.84 -9.75 -11.53
N ASP A 76 22.93 -8.78 -11.68
CA ASP A 76 23.18 -7.55 -12.40
C ASP A 76 23.96 -6.54 -11.55
N ASN A 77 25.23 -6.32 -11.89
CA ASN A 77 26.09 -5.35 -11.22
C ASN A 77 25.53 -3.92 -11.25
N LYS A 78 24.88 -3.50 -12.35
CA LYS A 78 24.29 -2.15 -12.44
C LYS A 78 23.13 -2.00 -11.47
N PHE A 79 22.36 -3.07 -11.30
CA PHE A 79 21.29 -3.09 -10.31
C PHE A 79 21.85 -3.04 -8.89
N GLN A 80 22.89 -3.83 -8.58
CA GLN A 80 23.55 -3.77 -7.28
C GLN A 80 24.15 -2.39 -6.98
N ASP A 81 24.77 -1.74 -7.98
CA ASP A 81 25.28 -0.38 -7.87
C ASP A 81 24.16 0.62 -7.57
N PHE A 82 23.02 0.50 -8.26
CA PHE A 82 21.84 1.31 -7.99
C PHE A 82 21.34 1.14 -6.54
N ILE A 83 21.21 -0.11 -6.07
CA ILE A 83 20.83 -0.40 -4.68
C ILE A 83 21.83 0.20 -3.68
N ASN A 84 23.13 0.09 -3.96
CA ASN A 84 24.18 0.67 -3.11
C ASN A 84 24.10 2.21 -3.04
N VAL A 85 23.81 2.86 -4.16
CA VAL A 85 23.63 4.32 -4.22
C VAL A 85 22.41 4.75 -3.40
N ILE A 86 21.26 4.09 -3.56
CA ILE A 86 20.06 4.42 -2.78
C ILE A 86 20.31 4.16 -1.28
N THR A 87 20.96 3.05 -0.94
CA THR A 87 21.30 2.70 0.44
C THR A 87 22.09 3.82 1.11
N LYS A 88 23.13 4.35 0.44
CA LYS A 88 23.96 5.44 0.94
C LYS A 88 23.22 6.78 1.00
N ALA A 89 22.23 6.99 0.14
CA ALA A 89 21.42 8.20 0.12
C ALA A 89 20.27 8.19 1.15
N SER A 90 19.87 6.99 1.62
CA SER A 90 18.74 6.80 2.54
C SER A 90 19.12 6.90 4.01
N ASP A 91 18.22 7.44 4.82
CA ASP A 91 18.38 7.51 6.28
C ASP A 91 18.25 6.12 6.92
N VAL A 92 17.29 5.34 6.43
CA VAL A 92 17.02 3.98 6.90
C VAL A 92 16.49 3.14 5.76
N ASN A 93 16.85 1.86 5.76
CA ASN A 93 16.33 0.90 4.81
C ASN A 93 16.08 -0.45 5.47
N ASN A 94 15.05 -1.14 5.00
CA ASN A 94 14.59 -2.40 5.57
C ASN A 94 14.05 -3.31 4.47
N LYS A 95 14.21 -4.62 4.68
CA LYS A 95 13.62 -5.64 3.80
C LYS A 95 12.30 -6.12 4.38
N TYR A 96 11.32 -6.26 3.51
CA TYR A 96 9.97 -6.68 3.85
C TYR A 96 9.52 -7.81 2.95
N LYS A 97 8.60 -8.60 3.47
CA LYS A 97 7.85 -9.58 2.69
C LYS A 97 6.40 -9.48 3.08
N TRP A 98 5.51 -9.49 2.11
CA TRP A 98 4.07 -9.52 2.36
C TRP A 98 3.31 -10.21 1.24
N ILE A 99 2.05 -10.49 1.51
CA ILE A 99 1.09 -11.05 0.56
C ILE A 99 0.00 -10.02 0.34
N ASP A 100 -0.22 -9.62 -0.91
CA ASP A 100 -1.37 -8.81 -1.30
C ASP A 100 -2.43 -9.73 -1.93
N SER A 101 -3.57 -9.87 -1.27
CA SER A 101 -4.76 -10.60 -1.74
C SER A 101 -5.77 -9.61 -2.30
N TYR A 102 -6.10 -9.73 -3.58
CA TYR A 102 -6.99 -8.80 -4.28
C TYR A 102 -8.42 -9.35 -4.26
N TYR A 103 -9.32 -8.60 -3.65
CA TYR A 103 -10.73 -8.94 -3.52
C TYR A 103 -11.58 -8.04 -4.41
N LYS A 104 -12.43 -8.65 -5.22
CA LYS A 104 -13.37 -7.96 -6.11
C LYS A 104 -14.79 -8.22 -5.63
N TYR A 105 -15.63 -7.19 -5.68
CA TYR A 105 -17.05 -7.37 -5.43
C TYR A 105 -17.69 -8.08 -6.62
N ASP A 106 -18.31 -9.24 -6.40
CA ASP A 106 -19.19 -9.86 -7.38
C ASP A 106 -20.62 -9.45 -7.01
N SER A 107 -21.20 -8.51 -7.73
CA SER A 107 -22.65 -8.33 -7.67
C SER A 107 -23.24 -9.54 -8.38
N LYS A 108 -23.52 -10.61 -7.65
CA LYS A 108 -24.38 -11.67 -8.14
C LYS A 108 -25.69 -11.03 -8.59
N GLU A 109 -25.83 -10.93 -9.91
CA GLU A 109 -27.04 -10.85 -10.73
C GLU A 109 -28.36 -10.40 -10.06
N GLU A 110 -28.37 -9.27 -9.36
CA GLU A 110 -29.56 -8.43 -9.33
C GLU A 110 -29.18 -7.10 -9.96
N LEU A 111 -29.70 -6.88 -11.17
CA LEU A 111 -29.81 -5.58 -11.81
C LEU A 111 -30.72 -4.71 -10.93
N ASP A 112 -30.23 -4.32 -9.75
CA ASP A 112 -30.84 -3.26 -8.98
C ASP A 112 -30.56 -1.96 -9.75
N ILE A 113 -31.50 -1.61 -10.61
CA ILE A 113 -31.54 -0.37 -11.40
C ILE A 113 -31.50 0.90 -10.52
N LEU A 114 -31.67 0.76 -9.20
CA LEU A 114 -31.57 1.82 -8.21
C LEU A 114 -30.30 1.74 -7.37
N ALA A 115 -29.54 0.63 -7.42
CA ALA A 115 -28.23 0.56 -6.79
C ALA A 115 -27.27 1.49 -7.57
N PRO A 116 -26.56 2.41 -6.90
CA PRO A 116 -25.54 3.20 -7.57
C PRO A 116 -24.58 2.24 -8.27
N LYS A 117 -24.43 2.39 -9.60
CA LYS A 117 -23.56 1.56 -10.45
C LYS A 117 -22.32 1.16 -9.67
N ALA A 118 -22.07 -0.13 -9.56
CA ALA A 118 -20.93 -0.68 -8.82
C ALA A 118 -19.66 0.06 -9.27
N GLN A 119 -19.24 1.04 -8.48
CA GLN A 119 -17.88 1.55 -8.54
C GLN A 119 -17.00 0.31 -8.38
N LYS A 120 -15.91 0.18 -9.13
CA LYS A 120 -15.00 -0.98 -9.06
C LYS A 120 -14.46 -1.03 -7.61
N LYS A 121 -15.17 -1.73 -6.73
CA LYS A 121 -14.88 -1.88 -5.30
C LYS A 121 -13.87 -3.01 -5.20
N GLU A 122 -12.61 -2.66 -5.43
CA GLU A 122 -11.49 -3.57 -5.23
C GLU A 122 -10.83 -3.23 -3.90
N TYR A 123 -10.71 -4.24 -3.05
CA TYR A 123 -9.95 -4.14 -1.81
C TYR A 123 -8.68 -4.97 -1.93
N ILE A 124 -7.61 -4.48 -1.32
CA ILE A 124 -6.34 -5.19 -1.19
C ILE A 124 -6.18 -5.54 0.28
N PHE A 125 -6.13 -6.83 0.56
CA PHE A 125 -5.81 -7.34 1.88
C PHE A 125 -4.32 -7.70 1.93
N ARG A 126 -3.55 -6.96 2.73
CA ARG A 126 -2.11 -7.15 2.89
C ARG A 126 -1.80 -7.89 4.19
N GLU A 127 -0.92 -8.87 4.10
CA GLU A 127 -0.39 -9.60 5.25
C GLU A 127 1.13 -9.52 5.27
N TYR A 128 1.69 -8.92 6.30
CA TYR A 128 3.15 -8.87 6.44
C TYR A 128 3.67 -10.21 6.95
N LEU A 129 4.78 -10.67 6.35
CA LEU A 129 5.53 -11.85 6.75
C LEU A 129 6.89 -11.45 7.33
N GLU A 130 7.46 -10.35 6.84
CA GLU A 130 8.69 -9.75 7.35
C GLU A 130 8.58 -8.22 7.33
N PRO A 131 9.21 -7.52 8.28
CA PRO A 131 9.96 -8.02 9.43
C PRO A 131 9.09 -8.70 10.50
N PHE A 132 9.71 -9.49 11.39
CA PHE A 132 9.00 -10.33 12.37
C PHE A 132 7.98 -9.57 13.23
N HIS A 133 8.30 -8.33 13.63
CA HIS A 133 7.42 -7.49 14.45
C HIS A 133 6.13 -7.03 13.72
N LEU A 134 6.01 -7.27 12.41
CA LEU A 134 4.80 -6.97 11.64
C LEU A 134 4.01 -8.23 11.25
N LYS A 135 4.43 -9.44 11.63
CA LYS A 135 3.79 -10.69 11.19
C LYS A 135 2.30 -10.82 11.54
N GLU A 136 1.86 -10.11 12.57
CA GLU A 136 0.47 -10.14 13.04
C GLU A 136 -0.36 -8.97 12.48
N LEU A 137 0.29 -8.03 11.79
CA LEU A 137 -0.35 -6.85 11.24
C LEU A 137 -0.89 -7.16 9.83
N CYS A 138 -2.21 -7.04 9.68
CA CYS A 138 -2.87 -7.07 8.38
C CYS A 138 -3.45 -5.70 8.06
N LEU A 139 -3.45 -5.35 6.77
CA LEU A 139 -4.04 -4.10 6.30
C LEU A 139 -5.14 -4.41 5.28
N LEU A 140 -6.26 -3.70 5.38
CA LEU A 140 -7.25 -3.63 4.33
C LEU A 140 -7.13 -2.26 3.64
N ARG A 141 -6.88 -2.24 2.33
CA ARG A 141 -6.59 -1.02 1.56
C ARG A 141 -7.60 -0.87 0.43
N LYS A 142 -8.05 0.36 0.18
CA LYS A 142 -8.94 0.75 -0.92
C LYS A 142 -8.41 2.01 -1.61
N TYR A 143 -8.39 1.99 -2.94
CA TYR A 143 -8.07 3.17 -3.75
C TYR A 143 -9.38 3.88 -4.16
N GLU A 144 -9.54 5.16 -3.84
CA GLU A 144 -10.79 5.90 -4.04
C GLU A 144 -10.90 6.46 -5.48
N GLN A 145 -11.71 5.82 -6.34
CA GLN A 145 -11.77 6.08 -7.79
C GLN A 145 -12.24 7.49 -8.19
N GLY A 146 -13.10 8.14 -7.40
CA GLY A 146 -13.66 9.46 -7.75
C GLY A 146 -12.67 10.63 -7.64
N ALA A 147 -11.61 10.47 -6.84
CA ALA A 147 -10.61 11.52 -6.63
C ALA A 147 -9.36 11.35 -7.53
N ILE A 148 -9.08 10.12 -7.95
CA ILE A 148 -7.92 9.75 -8.77
C ILE A 148 -8.00 10.38 -10.17
N LEU A 149 -9.17 10.30 -10.82
CA LEU A 149 -9.33 10.76 -12.21
C LEU A 149 -9.17 12.29 -12.36
N LYS A 150 -9.76 13.09 -11.46
CA LYS A 150 -9.72 14.57 -11.57
C LYS A 150 -8.39 15.18 -11.12
N SER A 151 -7.71 14.57 -10.15
CA SER A 151 -6.44 15.09 -9.61
C SER A 151 -5.24 14.63 -10.44
N SER A 152 -5.29 13.43 -11.01
CA SER A 152 -4.15 12.86 -11.74
C SER A 152 -3.94 13.51 -13.11
N GLU A 153 -4.95 13.83 -13.91
CA GLU A 153 -4.75 14.26 -15.31
C GLU A 153 -3.80 15.45 -15.49
N LYS A 154 -3.86 16.44 -14.58
CA LYS A 154 -2.97 17.61 -14.61
C LYS A 154 -1.65 17.41 -13.85
N SER A 155 -1.57 16.39 -12.99
CA SER A 155 -0.38 16.13 -12.19
C SER A 155 0.72 15.45 -13.02
N LYS A 156 1.97 15.82 -12.70
CA LYS A 156 3.18 15.20 -13.26
C LYS A 156 3.54 13.86 -12.59
N VAL A 157 2.82 13.49 -11.53
CA VAL A 157 3.01 12.24 -10.78
C VAL A 157 1.67 11.50 -10.69
N ASP A 158 1.69 10.25 -10.26
CA ASP A 158 0.49 9.50 -9.92
C ASP A 158 -0.04 9.99 -8.57
N VAL A 159 -1.34 10.29 -8.49
CA VAL A 159 -1.99 10.80 -7.27
C VAL A 159 -3.18 9.91 -6.96
N ASN A 160 -3.14 9.27 -5.78
CA ASN A 160 -4.15 8.36 -5.32
C ASN A 160 -4.64 8.72 -3.92
N ILE A 161 -5.95 8.75 -3.71
CA ILE A 161 -6.49 8.76 -2.34
C ILE A 161 -6.62 7.31 -1.88
N VAL A 162 -6.00 7.00 -0.76
CA VAL A 162 -5.96 5.67 -0.16
C VAL A 162 -6.68 5.70 1.18
N SER A 163 -7.59 4.76 1.34
CA SER A 163 -8.22 4.42 2.61
C SER A 163 -7.59 3.11 3.10
N GLU A 164 -7.00 3.13 4.29
CA GLU A 164 -6.28 2.00 4.87
C GLU A 164 -6.77 1.71 6.29
N TYR A 165 -6.96 0.43 6.59
CA TYR A 165 -7.45 -0.06 7.88
C TYR A 165 -6.51 -1.11 8.42
N ILE A 166 -6.07 -0.99 9.68
CA ILE A 166 -5.42 -2.07 10.40
C ILE A 166 -6.51 -3.05 10.83
N VAL A 167 -6.37 -4.32 10.43
CA VAL A 167 -7.41 -5.33 10.61
C VAL A 167 -6.82 -6.65 11.08
N HIS A 168 -7.66 -7.50 11.66
CA HIS A 168 -7.29 -8.86 12.01
C HIS A 168 -7.32 -9.80 10.79
N ASN A 169 -6.55 -10.90 10.81
CA ASN A 169 -6.45 -11.85 9.69
C ASN A 169 -7.79 -12.51 9.26
N THR A 170 -8.77 -12.53 10.16
CA THR A 170 -10.12 -13.08 9.94
C THR A 170 -10.92 -12.26 8.93
N TYR A 171 -10.52 -11.02 8.65
CA TYR A 171 -11.20 -10.17 7.67
C TYR A 171 -11.27 -10.80 6.27
N LYS A 172 -10.34 -11.67 5.90
CA LYS A 172 -10.44 -12.45 4.65
C LYS A 172 -11.71 -13.28 4.53
N GLN A 173 -12.20 -13.82 5.65
CA GLN A 173 -13.44 -14.60 5.70
C GLN A 173 -14.64 -13.66 5.69
N ILE A 174 -14.55 -12.56 6.45
CA ILE A 174 -15.57 -11.51 6.50
C ILE A 174 -15.84 -10.93 5.10
N MET A 175 -14.79 -10.63 4.34
CA MET A 175 -14.90 -10.14 2.96
C MET A 175 -15.74 -11.06 2.07
N LYS A 176 -15.57 -12.38 2.20
CA LYS A 176 -16.37 -13.37 1.45
C LYS A 176 -17.85 -13.32 1.83
N SER A 177 -18.15 -13.14 3.11
CA SER A 177 -19.53 -12.99 3.59
C SER A 177 -20.22 -11.74 3.04
N PHE A 178 -19.45 -10.71 2.69
CA PHE A 178 -19.94 -9.49 2.03
C PHE A 178 -19.97 -9.56 0.50
N GLY A 179 -19.88 -10.76 -0.10
CA GLY A 179 -19.96 -10.92 -1.55
C GLY A 179 -18.68 -10.56 -2.32
N TYR A 180 -17.56 -10.36 -1.63
CA TYR A 180 -16.26 -10.24 -2.30
C TYR A 180 -15.66 -11.61 -2.56
N TYR A 181 -15.14 -11.82 -3.76
CA TYR A 181 -14.34 -13.00 -4.07
C TYR A 181 -12.87 -12.64 -4.21
N LEU A 182 -12.01 -13.61 -3.88
CA LEU A 182 -10.58 -13.48 -4.10
C LEU A 182 -10.31 -13.63 -5.60
N SER A 183 -9.80 -12.58 -6.23
CA SER A 183 -9.42 -12.60 -7.65
C SER A 183 -8.05 -13.26 -7.83
N HIS A 184 -7.04 -12.78 -7.11
CA HIS A 184 -5.68 -13.31 -7.18
C HIS A 184 -4.86 -12.88 -5.96
N LYS A 185 -3.68 -13.49 -5.80
CA LYS A 185 -2.69 -13.12 -4.79
C LYS A 185 -1.38 -12.77 -5.46
N ILE A 186 -0.64 -11.84 -4.86
CA ILE A 186 0.71 -11.49 -5.25
C ILE A 186 1.61 -11.54 -4.01
N TYR A 187 2.70 -12.29 -4.12
CA TYR A 187 3.70 -12.43 -3.07
C TYR A 187 4.83 -11.44 -3.36
N ILE A 188 5.13 -10.56 -2.42
CA ILE A 188 6.01 -9.41 -2.66
C ILE A 188 7.19 -9.45 -1.69
N GLN A 189 8.41 -9.35 -2.25
CA GLN A 189 9.59 -8.96 -1.50
C GLN A 189 9.90 -7.51 -1.82
N ALA A 190 10.17 -6.72 -0.80
CA ALA A 190 10.48 -5.31 -0.96
C ALA A 190 11.76 -4.93 -0.21
N HIS A 191 12.59 -4.12 -0.85
CA HIS A 191 13.59 -3.32 -0.15
C HIS A 191 13.07 -1.88 -0.11
N ILE A 192 12.78 -1.41 1.10
CA ILE A 192 12.17 -0.11 1.33
C ILE A 192 13.24 0.81 1.92
N PHE A 193 13.38 1.99 1.35
CA PHE A 193 14.32 3.02 1.77
C PHE A 193 13.55 4.29 2.12
N HIS A 194 13.89 4.90 3.24
CA HIS A 194 13.29 6.14 3.69
C HIS A 194 14.33 7.25 3.63
N ASN A 195 13.96 8.38 3.05
CA ASN A 195 14.78 9.60 2.99
C ASN A 195 14.01 10.74 3.64
N LYS A 196 14.70 11.57 4.42
CA LYS A 196 14.11 12.62 5.27
C LYS A 196 13.00 12.07 6.17
N TYR A 197 13.21 10.90 6.78
CA TYR A 197 12.20 10.26 7.63
C TYR A 197 11.75 11.20 8.77
N GLY A 198 10.43 11.31 8.98
CA GLY A 198 9.84 12.19 10.00
C GLY A 198 9.68 13.67 9.60
N ASN A 199 10.10 14.07 8.40
CA ASN A 199 9.89 15.42 7.87
C ASN A 199 8.74 15.47 6.85
N SER A 200 8.24 16.67 6.55
CA SER A 200 7.23 16.90 5.49
C SER A 200 7.71 16.54 4.08
N ASP A 201 9.02 16.37 3.91
CA ASP A 201 9.67 15.98 2.65
C ASP A 201 10.00 14.48 2.62
N HIS A 202 9.37 13.67 3.47
CA HIS A 202 9.66 12.24 3.56
C HIS A 202 9.38 11.52 2.23
N ILE A 203 10.43 10.96 1.62
CA ILE A 203 10.34 10.16 0.40
C ILE A 203 10.64 8.70 0.73
N ILE A 204 9.81 7.81 0.23
CA ILE A 204 9.98 6.37 0.31
C ILE A 204 10.36 5.85 -1.06
N VAL A 205 11.49 5.15 -1.16
CA VAL A 205 11.88 4.41 -2.35
C VAL A 205 11.59 2.94 -2.10
N LEU A 206 10.89 2.31 -3.03
CA LEU A 206 10.46 0.92 -2.99
C LEU A 206 11.10 0.19 -4.16
N ILE A 207 11.81 -0.89 -3.85
CA ILE A 207 12.28 -1.86 -4.83
C ILE A 207 11.50 -3.15 -4.62
N LEU A 208 10.62 -3.49 -5.55
CA LEU A 208 9.63 -4.54 -5.40
C LEU A 208 9.91 -5.69 -6.38
N ARG A 209 10.04 -6.90 -5.83
CA ARG A 209 10.05 -8.16 -6.57
C ARG A 209 8.76 -8.91 -6.27
N HIS A 210 8.14 -9.44 -7.33
CA HIS A 210 6.85 -10.12 -7.26
C HIS A 210 7.03 -11.60 -7.58
N PHE A 211 6.32 -12.47 -6.87
CA PHE A 211 6.46 -13.92 -6.92
C PHE A 211 5.10 -14.61 -7.09
N LYS A 212 5.13 -15.81 -7.67
CA LYS A 212 3.95 -16.67 -7.87
C LYS A 212 3.59 -17.47 -6.63
N ASP A 213 4.56 -17.71 -5.74
CA ASP A 213 4.43 -18.63 -4.62
C ASP A 213 4.77 -17.97 -3.28
N GLU A 214 4.18 -18.54 -2.22
CA GLU A 214 4.36 -18.11 -0.82
C GLU A 214 5.76 -18.31 -0.26
N ASN A 215 6.55 -19.20 -0.87
CA ASN A 215 7.92 -19.46 -0.46
C ASN A 215 8.92 -18.53 -1.15
N PHE A 216 8.45 -17.63 -2.02
CA PHE A 216 9.27 -16.68 -2.78
C PHE A 216 10.36 -17.35 -3.62
N LYS A 217 10.06 -18.51 -4.22
CA LYS A 217 11.03 -19.26 -5.03
C LYS A 217 10.90 -18.97 -6.52
N GLN A 218 9.71 -18.63 -6.99
CA GLN A 218 9.39 -18.43 -8.40
C GLN A 218 9.01 -16.96 -8.65
N PRO A 219 9.97 -16.10 -9.03
CA PRO A 219 9.65 -14.73 -9.37
C PRO A 219 8.72 -14.68 -10.60
N LEU A 220 7.81 -13.71 -10.63
CA LEU A 220 6.99 -13.44 -11.83
C LEU A 220 7.88 -13.06 -13.02
N PHE A 221 8.97 -12.34 -12.74
CA PHE A 221 9.99 -11.95 -13.71
C PHE A 221 11.35 -12.05 -13.03
N HIS A 222 12.29 -12.78 -13.64
CA HIS A 222 13.63 -12.97 -13.08
C HIS A 222 14.58 -11.79 -13.36
N ASP A 223 14.31 -11.05 -14.43
CA ASP A 223 15.13 -9.97 -15.01
C ASP A 223 14.65 -8.57 -14.62
N ARG A 224 13.71 -8.45 -13.67
CA ARG A 224 12.98 -7.18 -13.42
C ARG A 224 12.66 -6.94 -11.96
N ALA A 225 12.68 -5.66 -11.59
CA ALA A 225 12.07 -5.16 -10.37
C ALA A 225 11.25 -3.91 -10.66
N LEU A 226 10.15 -3.74 -9.92
CA LEU A 226 9.40 -2.50 -9.92
C LEU A 226 10.08 -1.53 -8.96
N VAL A 227 10.53 -0.40 -9.48
CA VAL A 227 11.04 0.73 -8.70
C VAL A 227 9.94 1.75 -8.57
N GLN A 228 9.62 2.15 -7.34
CA GLN A 228 8.63 3.18 -7.08
C GLN A 228 9.16 4.16 -6.05
N ILE A 229 8.95 5.45 -6.28
CA ILE A 229 9.13 6.48 -5.26
C ILE A 229 7.77 7.01 -4.85
N LYS A 230 7.57 7.16 -3.53
CA LYS A 230 6.31 7.59 -2.94
C LYS A 230 6.51 8.66 -1.88
N SER A 231 5.46 9.44 -1.71
CA SER A 231 5.27 10.33 -0.56
C SER A 231 3.80 10.31 -0.18
N TYR A 232 3.52 10.46 1.12
CA TYR A 232 2.16 10.54 1.62
C TYR A 232 1.90 11.96 2.12
N SER A 233 0.68 12.46 1.91
CA SER A 233 0.22 13.69 2.53
C SER A 233 -1.20 13.52 3.06
N ASN A 234 -1.42 13.98 4.29
CA ASN A 234 -2.75 14.10 4.87
C ASN A 234 -3.35 15.49 4.63
N ASP A 235 -2.56 16.43 4.09
CA ASP A 235 -2.97 17.81 3.82
C ASP A 235 -2.62 18.22 2.38
N ASN A 236 -3.64 18.64 1.64
CA ASN A 236 -3.49 19.07 0.24
C ASN A 236 -2.60 20.31 0.08
N LYS A 237 -2.39 21.10 1.15
CA LYS A 237 -1.51 22.27 1.13
C LYS A 237 -0.08 21.95 0.70
N TYR A 238 0.40 20.74 0.99
CA TYR A 238 1.76 20.30 0.66
C TYR A 238 1.87 19.56 -0.67
N SER A 239 0.78 19.48 -1.44
CA SER A 239 0.70 18.74 -2.71
C SER A 239 1.78 19.17 -3.72
N GLU A 240 1.94 20.48 -3.94
CA GLU A 240 2.91 21.00 -4.91
C GLU A 240 4.36 20.71 -4.51
N LEU A 241 4.69 20.95 -3.24
CA LEU A 241 6.01 20.66 -2.69
C LEU A 241 6.34 19.16 -2.77
N THR A 242 5.37 18.31 -2.42
CA THR A 242 5.49 16.84 -2.49
C THR A 242 5.79 16.38 -3.92
N GLN A 243 5.05 16.90 -4.91
CA GLN A 243 5.29 16.58 -6.32
C GLN A 243 6.66 17.07 -6.80
N LYS A 244 7.07 18.28 -6.41
CA LYS A 244 8.39 18.82 -6.75
C LYS A 244 9.51 17.95 -6.16
N ASN A 245 9.37 17.50 -4.91
CA ASN A 245 10.34 16.64 -4.25
C ASN A 245 10.45 15.28 -4.97
N LEU A 246 9.32 14.65 -5.30
CA LEU A 246 9.33 13.39 -6.06
C LEU A 246 10.02 13.53 -7.43
N LEU A 247 9.74 14.62 -8.16
CA LEU A 247 10.40 14.89 -9.44
C LEU A 247 11.91 15.14 -9.28
N HIS A 248 12.33 15.79 -8.20
CA HIS A 248 13.74 15.97 -7.90
C HIS A 248 14.45 14.63 -7.66
N TYR A 249 13.87 13.73 -6.87
CA TYR A 249 14.40 12.38 -6.67
C TYR A 249 14.38 11.55 -7.97
N ALA A 250 13.37 11.72 -8.82
CA ALA A 250 13.35 11.08 -10.13
C ALA A 250 14.53 11.50 -11.01
N GLU A 251 14.92 12.78 -10.99
CA GLU A 251 16.11 13.25 -11.72
C GLU A 251 17.42 12.72 -11.11
N ILE A 252 17.51 12.59 -9.78
CA ILE A 252 18.68 11.97 -9.11
C ILE A 252 18.84 10.50 -9.57
N PHE A 253 17.75 9.74 -9.65
CA PHE A 253 17.79 8.33 -10.00
C PHE A 253 17.79 8.05 -11.51
N LYS A 254 17.59 9.06 -12.34
CA LYS A 254 17.53 8.97 -13.80
C LYS A 254 18.68 8.21 -14.47
N PRO A 255 19.95 8.29 -13.99
CA PRO A 255 21.04 7.50 -14.57
C PRO A 255 20.85 5.98 -14.42
N PHE A 256 20.04 5.54 -13.45
CA PHE A 256 19.79 4.12 -13.15
C PHE A 256 18.41 3.66 -13.61
N VAL A 257 17.40 4.51 -13.45
CA VAL A 257 16.00 4.17 -13.72
C VAL A 257 15.18 5.40 -14.08
N SER A 258 14.42 5.31 -15.16
CA SER A 258 13.53 6.40 -15.60
C SER A 258 12.17 6.32 -14.92
N LEU A 259 12.04 6.93 -13.75
CA LEU A 259 10.79 7.05 -12.99
C LEU A 259 9.80 7.98 -13.68
N ARG A 260 8.56 7.53 -13.81
CA ARG A 260 7.50 8.26 -14.52
C ARG A 260 6.13 8.00 -13.91
N LYS A 261 5.20 8.90 -14.23
CA LYS A 261 3.76 8.69 -13.99
C LYS A 261 3.27 7.54 -14.85
N VAL A 262 2.48 6.64 -14.28
CA VAL A 262 1.92 5.48 -14.99
C VAL A 262 0.58 5.88 -15.61
N ASN A 263 0.44 5.64 -16.92
CA ASN A 263 -0.86 5.79 -17.58
C ASN A 263 -1.71 4.54 -17.30
N TYR A 264 -2.47 4.56 -16.21
CA TYR A 264 -3.32 3.43 -15.82
C TYR A 264 -4.44 3.14 -16.82
N ASN A 265 -4.96 4.15 -17.54
CA ASN A 265 -5.95 3.92 -18.60
C ASN A 265 -5.35 3.02 -19.69
N PHE A 266 -4.12 3.32 -20.13
CA PHE A 266 -3.41 2.49 -21.09
C PHE A 266 -3.10 1.08 -20.56
N VAL A 267 -2.76 0.95 -19.27
CA VAL A 267 -2.53 -0.36 -18.64
C VAL A 267 -3.81 -1.20 -18.61
N GLU A 268 -4.95 -0.61 -18.27
CA GLU A 268 -6.25 -1.30 -18.29
C GLU A 268 -6.64 -1.68 -19.72
N GLU A 269 -6.44 -0.80 -20.72
CA GLU A 269 -6.66 -1.14 -22.13
C GLU A 269 -5.81 -2.34 -22.60
N ILE A 270 -4.56 -2.44 -22.15
CA ILE A 270 -3.71 -3.60 -22.44
C ILE A 270 -4.28 -4.85 -21.80
N LYS A 271 -4.68 -4.78 -20.52
CA LYS A 271 -5.26 -5.94 -19.81
C LYS A 271 -6.51 -6.44 -20.52
N ASP A 272 -7.41 -5.53 -20.90
CA ASP A 272 -8.64 -5.88 -21.61
C ASP A 272 -8.30 -6.58 -22.94
N LYS A 273 -7.35 -6.04 -23.72
CA LYS A 273 -6.90 -6.68 -24.97
C LYS A 273 -6.31 -8.07 -24.77
N ILE A 274 -5.58 -8.31 -23.67
CA ILE A 274 -5.03 -9.63 -23.35
C ILE A 274 -6.14 -10.59 -22.95
N MET A 275 -7.14 -10.12 -22.20
CA MET A 275 -8.27 -10.93 -21.74
C MET A 275 -9.29 -11.26 -22.84
N PHE A 276 -9.46 -10.37 -23.84
CA PHE A 276 -10.33 -10.58 -25.01
C PHE A 276 -9.60 -11.15 -26.23
N GLY A 277 -8.29 -11.40 -26.12
CA GLY A 277 -7.46 -12.01 -27.17
C GLY A 277 -7.23 -13.52 -27.00
N ILE A 278 -7.94 -14.15 -26.05
CA ILE A 278 -8.04 -15.61 -25.81
C ILE A 278 -9.50 -15.99 -26.07
#